data_AF-A0A699VTN3-F1
#
_entry.id   AF-A0A699VTN3-F1
#
_cell.length_a   1.000
_cell.length_b   1.000
_cell.length_c   1.000
_cell.angle_alpha   90.00
_cell.angle_beta   90.00
_cell.angle_gamma   90.00
#
_symmetry.space_group_name_H-M   'P 1'
#
loop_
_entity.id
_entity.type
_entity.pdbx_description
1 polymer ?
#
loop_
_entity_poly.entity_id
_entity_poly.type
_entity_poly.pdbx_seq_one_letter_code
_entity_poly.pdbx_strand_id
1 'polypeptide(L)'
;LEALNENEEEQEGENGGNENGGNGGNENGDNGGNGNEDNENHGMNYGSFMPMARQCTFQDFLKCKPHVFSGTEGVVGLTRWFEKMETVFNIGNCPPKYQVKYATCTLQNSALTWWNSHRRTIGVDAAYPMKWAGLMKLMTEVYCPRKEVQKMETEL
;
A
#
# COMPACT_ATOMS: atom_id res chain seq x y z
N LEU A 1 2.72 -33.44 31.95
CA LEU A 1 1.60 -33.08 32.84
C LEU A 1 2.21 -32.62 34.15
N GLU A 2 2.44 -31.32 34.26
CA GLU A 2 2.60 -30.63 35.54
C GLU A 2 2.02 -29.23 35.29
N ALA A 3 0.90 -28.99 35.96
CA ALA A 3 0.17 -27.74 36.03
C ALA A 3 0.12 -27.34 37.51
N LEU A 4 -0.43 -26.15 37.77
CA LEU A 4 -0.57 -25.40 39.03
C LEU A 4 0.58 -24.38 39.21
N ASN A 5 0.36 -23.08 39.47
CA ASN A 5 -0.87 -22.44 39.92
C ASN A 5 -0.81 -20.90 39.78
N GLU A 6 -1.99 -20.32 39.56
CA GLU A 6 -2.58 -19.08 40.10
C GLU A 6 -1.69 -17.86 40.44
N ASN A 7 -1.97 -16.75 39.76
CA ASN A 7 -2.25 -15.50 40.46
C ASN A 7 -3.22 -14.62 39.63
N GLU A 8 -4.41 -14.47 40.18
CA GLU A 8 -5.42 -13.47 39.87
C GLU A 8 -4.96 -12.11 40.41
N GLU A 9 -5.18 -11.04 39.65
CA GLU A 9 -5.57 -9.76 40.24
C GLU A 9 -6.41 -8.99 39.22
N GLU A 10 -7.70 -8.88 39.57
CA GLU A 10 -8.70 -8.05 38.94
C GLU A 10 -8.37 -6.57 39.16
N GLN A 11 -8.70 -5.72 38.20
CA GLN A 11 -9.11 -4.36 38.50
C GLN A 11 -10.15 -3.88 37.49
N GLU A 12 -11.39 -3.88 37.97
CA GLU A 12 -12.53 -3.17 37.44
C GLU A 12 -12.34 -1.66 37.55
N GLY A 13 -12.83 -0.93 36.57
CA GLY A 13 -12.95 0.53 36.59
C GLY A 13 -14.09 0.95 35.68
N GLU A 14 -15.28 1.11 36.27
CA GLU A 14 -16.49 1.54 35.58
C GLU A 14 -16.55 3.06 35.30
N ASN A 15 -17.45 3.38 34.37
CA ASN A 15 -18.34 4.56 34.30
C ASN A 15 -17.86 5.88 33.71
N GLY A 16 -18.66 6.34 32.73
CA GLY A 16 -18.65 7.71 32.23
C GLY A 16 -19.41 7.87 30.92
N GLY A 17 -20.72 7.63 30.92
CA GLY A 17 -21.60 8.02 29.81
C GLY A 17 -21.58 9.54 29.62
N ASN A 18 -21.59 9.98 28.35
CA ASN A 18 -21.89 11.37 28.02
C ASN A 18 -22.86 11.38 26.83
N GLU A 19 -24.14 11.32 27.17
CA GLU A 19 -25.22 11.77 26.31
C GLU A 19 -25.22 13.30 26.36
N ASN A 20 -25.16 13.96 25.19
CA ASN A 20 -25.59 15.34 25.08
C ASN A 20 -26.56 15.45 23.91
N GLY A 21 -27.76 15.88 24.26
CA GLY A 21 -28.90 16.03 23.39
C GLY A 21 -28.86 17.28 22.52
N GLY A 22 -29.62 17.20 21.44
CA GLY A 22 -30.53 18.24 20.96
C GLY A 22 -29.94 19.58 20.52
N ASN A 23 -30.03 19.84 19.22
CA ASN A 23 -30.39 21.15 18.68
C ASN A 23 -30.98 20.88 17.27
N GLY A 24 -32.27 21.06 17.04
CA GLY A 24 -32.91 22.38 16.89
C GLY A 24 -33.16 22.57 15.40
N GLY A 25 -34.42 22.45 14.99
CA GLY A 25 -34.83 22.48 13.58
C GLY A 25 -34.42 23.78 12.88
N ASN A 26 -34.18 23.67 11.58
CA ASN A 26 -34.14 24.84 10.70
C ASN A 26 -35.21 24.66 9.63
N GLU A 27 -36.37 25.27 9.89
CA GLU A 27 -37.40 25.52 8.89
C GLU A 27 -36.93 26.69 8.01
N ASN A 28 -36.64 26.42 6.75
CA ASN A 28 -36.63 27.47 5.72
C ASN A 28 -37.73 27.13 4.72
N GLY A 29 -38.91 27.71 4.96
CA GLY A 29 -39.87 27.94 3.88
C GLY A 29 -39.43 29.16 3.10
N ASP A 30 -39.31 29.02 1.78
CA ASP A 30 -39.60 30.15 0.90
C ASP A 30 -40.15 29.69 -0.45
N ASN A 31 -40.98 30.58 -0.98
CA ASN A 31 -42.11 30.34 -1.86
C ASN A 31 -41.77 30.72 -3.32
N GLY A 32 -42.32 29.96 -4.27
CA GLY A 32 -42.73 30.38 -5.62
C GLY A 32 -41.79 31.20 -6.52
N GLY A 33 -41.43 30.63 -7.68
CA GLY A 33 -40.92 31.40 -8.82
C GLY A 33 -40.66 30.57 -10.06
N ASN A 34 -41.65 30.48 -10.95
CA ASN A 34 -41.53 29.98 -12.33
C ASN A 34 -41.02 31.10 -13.24
N GLY A 35 -39.98 30.86 -14.05
CA GLY A 35 -39.44 31.83 -15.01
C GLY A 35 -38.24 31.25 -15.78
N ASN A 36 -38.23 31.51 -17.09
CA ASN A 36 -37.54 30.76 -18.15
C ASN A 36 -36.03 30.96 -18.27
N GLU A 37 -35.45 30.02 -19.05
CA GLU A 37 -34.14 30.02 -19.72
C GLU A 37 -33.64 31.41 -20.13
N ASP A 38 -32.37 31.73 -19.83
CA ASP A 38 -31.43 32.40 -20.72
C ASP A 38 -29.98 32.25 -20.20
N ASN A 39 -29.08 32.04 -21.16
CA ASN A 39 -27.64 31.77 -21.09
C ASN A 39 -26.82 32.93 -20.48
N GLU A 40 -26.00 32.69 -19.44
CA GLU A 40 -24.84 33.56 -19.13
C GLU A 40 -23.78 32.90 -18.21
N ASN A 41 -22.71 32.44 -18.87
CA ASN A 41 -21.30 32.37 -18.46
C ASN A 41 -20.96 32.59 -16.96
N HIS A 42 -21.05 31.54 -16.13
CA HIS A 42 -20.50 31.56 -14.77
C HIS A 42 -19.00 31.20 -14.78
N GLY A 43 -18.19 32.23 -14.62
CA GLY A 43 -16.73 32.16 -14.53
C GLY A 43 -16.27 31.18 -13.45
N MET A 44 -15.46 30.20 -13.88
CA MET A 44 -14.77 29.28 -12.98
C MET A 44 -13.75 30.06 -12.14
N ASN A 45 -14.09 30.28 -10.87
CA ASN A 45 -13.19 30.78 -9.86
C ASN A 45 -12.06 29.76 -9.64
N TYR A 46 -10.89 30.01 -10.22
CA TYR A 46 -9.64 29.30 -9.90
C TYR A 46 -9.13 29.72 -8.50
N GLY A 47 -9.96 29.48 -7.48
CA GLY A 47 -9.53 29.46 -6.08
C GLY A 47 -8.68 28.22 -5.89
N SER A 48 -7.36 28.41 -5.98
CA SER A 48 -6.30 27.41 -5.94
C SER A 48 -6.38 26.49 -4.71
N PHE A 49 -7.24 25.48 -4.76
CA PHE A 49 -7.12 24.27 -3.95
C PHE A 49 -6.45 23.24 -4.83
N MET A 50 -5.12 23.30 -4.92
CA MET A 50 -4.37 22.15 -5.42
C MET A 50 -4.81 20.95 -4.56
N PRO A 51 -5.38 19.88 -5.12
CA PRO A 51 -5.69 18.70 -4.33
C PRO A 51 -4.36 18.26 -3.72
N MET A 52 -4.30 18.21 -2.39
CA MET A 52 -3.15 17.61 -1.71
C MET A 52 -2.89 16.28 -2.41
N ALA A 53 -1.67 16.08 -2.92
CA ALA A 53 -1.30 14.87 -3.62
C ALA A 53 -1.66 13.69 -2.70
N ARG A 54 -2.72 12.95 -3.04
CA ARG A 54 -3.19 11.85 -2.21
C ARG A 54 -2.08 10.81 -2.20
N GLN A 55 -1.65 10.40 -1.02
CA GLN A 55 -0.71 9.28 -0.87
C GLN A 55 -1.36 8.05 -1.49
N CYS A 56 -0.59 7.26 -2.25
CA CYS A 56 -1.13 6.03 -2.85
C CYS A 56 -1.68 5.12 -1.75
N THR A 57 -2.90 4.63 -2.00
CA THR A 57 -3.53 3.60 -1.18
C THR A 57 -3.28 2.22 -1.79
N PHE A 58 -3.49 1.18 -1.00
CA PHE A 58 -3.43 -0.19 -1.52
C PHE A 58 -4.46 -0.42 -2.65
N GLN A 59 -5.62 0.25 -2.60
CA GLN A 59 -6.62 0.19 -3.66
C GLN A 59 -6.11 0.82 -4.97
N ASP A 60 -5.38 1.93 -4.89
CA ASP A 60 -4.79 2.56 -6.08
C ASP A 60 -3.69 1.67 -6.68
N PHE A 61 -2.90 1.02 -5.83
CA PHE A 61 -1.93 0.01 -6.26
C PHE A 61 -2.59 -1.16 -7.02
N LEU A 62 -3.70 -1.69 -6.50
CA LEU A 62 -4.41 -2.80 -7.15
C LEU A 62 -5.04 -2.39 -8.50
N LYS A 63 -5.53 -1.15 -8.64
CA LYS A 63 -6.06 -0.62 -9.92
C LYS A 63 -5.01 -0.62 -11.02
N CYS A 64 -3.73 -0.48 -10.68
CA CYS A 64 -2.62 -0.58 -11.63
C CYS A 64 -2.36 -2.01 -12.15
N LYS A 65 -3.07 -3.03 -11.64
CA LYS A 65 -2.89 -4.45 -12.00
C LYS A 65 -1.42 -4.84 -11.89
N PRO A 66 -0.87 -4.77 -10.66
CA PRO A 66 0.55 -4.84 -10.45
C PRO A 66 1.08 -6.21 -10.92
N HIS A 67 2.26 -6.21 -11.52
CA HIS A 67 2.80 -7.42 -12.13
C HIS A 67 3.17 -8.43 -11.05
N VAL A 68 2.86 -9.70 -11.32
CA VAL A 68 3.20 -10.81 -10.45
C VAL A 68 4.58 -11.35 -10.79
N PHE A 69 5.31 -11.83 -9.78
CA PHE A 69 6.56 -12.57 -9.96
C PHE A 69 6.46 -13.92 -9.25
N SER A 70 6.63 -15.01 -10.01
CA SER A 70 6.52 -16.38 -9.50
C SER A 70 7.85 -16.97 -9.03
N GLY A 71 8.98 -16.39 -9.46
CA GLY A 71 10.33 -16.82 -9.08
C GLY A 71 10.98 -17.80 -10.07
N THR A 72 10.32 -18.10 -11.19
CA THR A 72 10.83 -19.03 -12.22
C THR A 72 11.19 -18.32 -13.53
N GLU A 73 10.86 -17.03 -13.66
CA GLU A 73 11.06 -16.23 -14.86
C GLU A 73 12.53 -15.78 -15.07
N GLY A 74 13.43 -16.16 -14.15
CA GLY A 74 14.86 -15.81 -14.18
C GLY A 74 15.14 -14.33 -14.03
N VAL A 75 16.37 -13.93 -14.38
CA VAL A 75 16.86 -12.55 -14.25
C VAL A 75 16.00 -11.57 -15.04
N VAL A 76 15.59 -11.93 -16.27
CA VAL A 76 14.77 -11.08 -17.13
C VAL A 76 13.39 -10.81 -16.50
N GLY A 77 12.74 -11.85 -15.96
CA GLY A 77 11.45 -11.68 -15.29
C GLY A 77 11.55 -10.86 -14.01
N LEU A 78 12.62 -11.05 -13.24
CA LEU A 78 12.90 -10.26 -12.04
C LEU A 78 13.09 -8.78 -12.37
N THR A 79 13.94 -8.47 -13.35
CA THR A 79 14.18 -7.08 -13.82
C THR A 79 12.88 -6.43 -14.27
N ARG A 80 12.10 -7.13 -15.09
CA ARG A 80 10.80 -6.64 -15.57
C ARG A 80 9.81 -6.40 -14.44
N TRP A 81 9.85 -7.22 -13.39
CA TRP A 81 9.00 -7.02 -12.20
C TRP A 81 9.42 -5.77 -11.42
N PHE A 82 10.72 -5.55 -11.22
CA PHE A 82 11.22 -4.33 -10.56
C PHE A 82 10.81 -3.06 -11.31
N GLU A 83 11.07 -2.99 -12.61
CA GLU A 83 10.74 -1.80 -13.44
C GLU A 83 9.26 -1.45 -13.38
N LYS A 84 8.39 -2.48 -13.42
CA LYS A 84 6.94 -2.27 -13.33
C LYS A 84 6.52 -1.80 -11.94
N MET A 85 7.11 -2.33 -10.87
CA MET A 85 6.82 -1.88 -9.50
C MET A 85 7.24 -0.43 -9.31
N GLU A 86 8.44 -0.05 -9.77
CA GLU A 86 8.91 1.33 -9.72
C GLU A 86 8.00 2.28 -10.50
N THR A 87 7.54 1.86 -11.69
CA THR A 87 6.57 2.63 -12.47
C THR A 87 5.26 2.84 -11.71
N VAL A 88 4.72 1.78 -11.08
CA VAL A 88 3.50 1.88 -10.27
C VAL A 88 3.71 2.77 -9.06
N PHE A 89 4.87 2.70 -8.40
CA PHE A 89 5.19 3.56 -7.26
C PHE A 89 5.29 5.03 -7.67
N ASN A 90 5.90 5.32 -8.82
CA ASN A 90 6.06 6.69 -9.32
C ASN A 90 4.72 7.28 -9.76
N ILE A 91 3.92 6.56 -10.56
CA ILE A 91 2.60 7.04 -11.01
C ILE A 91 1.66 7.22 -9.81
N GLY A 92 1.70 6.30 -8.85
CA GLY A 92 0.85 6.35 -7.66
C GLY A 92 1.32 7.34 -6.58
N ASN A 93 2.49 7.98 -6.71
CA ASN A 93 3.13 8.71 -5.60
C ASN A 93 3.20 7.86 -4.32
N CYS A 94 3.59 6.59 -4.44
CA CYS A 94 3.63 5.62 -3.35
C CYS A 94 4.75 5.96 -2.35
N PRO A 95 4.40 6.29 -1.09
CA PRO A 95 5.40 6.56 -0.06
C PRO A 95 6.32 5.35 0.17
N PRO A 96 7.64 5.55 0.41
CA PRO A 96 8.60 4.47 0.62
C PRO A 96 8.18 3.44 1.67
N LYS A 97 7.50 3.88 2.74
CA LYS A 97 6.97 3.03 3.83
C LYS A 97 5.97 1.95 3.38
N TYR A 98 5.36 2.09 2.19
CA TYR A 98 4.38 1.12 1.67
C TYR A 98 4.92 0.28 0.51
N GLN A 99 6.01 0.68 -0.13
CA GLN A 99 6.51 0.04 -1.35
C GLN A 99 6.79 -1.46 -1.16
N VAL A 100 7.59 -1.83 -0.14
CA VAL A 100 7.90 -3.24 0.15
C VAL A 100 6.63 -4.03 0.49
N LYS A 101 5.74 -3.46 1.31
CA LYS A 101 4.48 -4.12 1.69
C LYS A 101 3.57 -4.37 0.49
N TYR A 102 3.49 -3.43 -0.45
CA TYR A 102 2.65 -3.55 -1.63
C TYR A 102 3.29 -4.47 -2.68
N ALA A 103 4.58 -4.31 -3.00
CA ALA A 103 5.23 -5.19 -3.96
C ALA A 103 5.21 -6.65 -3.51
N THR A 104 5.49 -6.93 -2.23
CA THR A 104 5.56 -8.31 -1.75
C THR A 104 4.22 -9.05 -1.78
N CYS A 105 3.08 -8.33 -1.90
CA CYS A 105 1.78 -8.96 -2.11
C CYS A 105 1.59 -9.53 -3.53
N THR A 106 2.49 -9.21 -4.45
CA THR A 106 2.45 -9.68 -5.86
C THR A 106 3.40 -10.85 -6.11
N LEU A 107 4.12 -11.30 -5.08
CA LEU A 107 4.92 -12.51 -5.16
C LEU A 107 4.02 -13.74 -5.13
N GLN A 108 4.37 -14.74 -5.94
CA GLN A 108 3.68 -16.03 -5.99
C GLN A 108 4.68 -17.18 -5.91
N ASN A 109 4.16 -18.40 -5.74
CA ASN A 109 4.92 -19.66 -5.84
C ASN A 109 6.23 -19.65 -5.01
N SER A 110 7.38 -19.85 -5.67
CA SER A 110 8.68 -19.92 -5.01
C SER A 110 9.09 -18.56 -4.43
N ALA A 111 8.75 -17.46 -5.09
CA ALA A 111 9.00 -16.10 -4.60
C ALA A 111 8.23 -15.78 -3.31
N LEU A 112 6.95 -16.16 -3.25
CA LEU A 112 6.15 -15.99 -2.03
C LEU A 112 6.69 -16.85 -0.89
N THR A 113 7.06 -18.10 -1.18
CA THR A 113 7.63 -19.03 -0.20
C THR A 113 8.92 -18.48 0.39
N TRP A 114 9.81 -17.97 -0.47
CA TRP A 114 11.04 -17.32 -0.06
C TRP A 114 10.78 -16.10 0.82
N TRP A 115 9.91 -15.17 0.41
CA TRP A 115 9.61 -13.95 1.18
C TRP A 115 9.03 -14.27 2.56
N ASN A 116 8.12 -15.24 2.65
CA ASN A 116 7.57 -15.70 3.92
C ASN A 116 8.63 -16.32 4.84
N SER A 117 9.63 -17.01 4.28
CA SER A 117 10.77 -17.51 5.04
C SER A 117 11.64 -16.37 5.54
N HIS A 118 12.04 -15.47 4.65
CA HIS A 118 12.88 -14.31 4.98
C HIS A 118 12.24 -13.43 6.06
N ARG A 119 10.94 -13.10 5.92
CA ARG A 119 10.17 -12.31 6.89
C ARG A 119 10.10 -12.98 8.26
N ARG A 120 10.06 -14.33 8.34
CA ARG A 120 10.14 -15.05 9.62
C ARG A 120 11.52 -14.93 10.25
N THR A 121 12.58 -14.97 9.45
CA THR A 121 13.96 -14.87 9.93
C THR A 121 14.30 -13.49 10.48
N ILE A 122 13.93 -12.43 9.77
CA ILE A 122 14.28 -11.05 10.17
C ILE A 122 13.21 -10.38 11.05
N GLY A 123 12.02 -10.95 11.15
CA GLY A 123 10.88 -10.37 11.85
C GLY A 123 10.12 -9.34 11.01
N VAL A 124 8.82 -9.19 11.30
CA VAL A 124 7.92 -8.28 10.58
C VAL A 124 8.34 -6.81 10.75
N ASP A 125 8.82 -6.46 11.93
CA ASP A 125 9.24 -5.09 12.29
C ASP A 125 10.54 -4.67 11.61
N ALA A 126 11.37 -5.61 11.16
CA ALA A 126 12.52 -5.30 10.30
C ALA A 126 12.16 -5.39 8.81
N ALA A 127 11.28 -6.32 8.44
CA ALA A 127 10.96 -6.61 7.04
C ALA A 127 10.21 -5.47 6.33
N TYR A 128 9.15 -4.92 6.92
CA TYR A 128 8.34 -3.90 6.24
C TYR A 128 8.91 -2.48 6.26
N PRO A 129 9.69 -2.07 7.28
CA PRO A 129 10.42 -0.80 7.23
C PRO A 129 11.63 -0.81 6.28
N MET A 130 12.03 -1.98 5.77
CA MET A 130 13.07 -2.10 4.75
C MET A 130 12.75 -1.22 3.53
N LYS A 131 13.78 -0.55 2.99
CA LYS A 131 13.65 0.22 1.75
C LYS A 131 13.49 -0.71 0.55
N TRP A 132 12.78 -0.26 -0.48
CA TRP A 132 12.61 -0.98 -1.75
C TRP A 132 13.94 -1.47 -2.34
N ALA A 133 14.97 -0.62 -2.38
CA ALA A 133 16.31 -0.99 -2.84
C ALA A 133 16.94 -2.16 -2.04
N GLY A 134 16.62 -2.28 -0.75
CA GLY A 134 17.06 -3.41 0.07
C GLY A 134 16.39 -4.73 -0.36
N LEU A 135 15.09 -4.68 -0.64
CA LEU A 135 14.37 -5.83 -1.18
C LEU A 135 14.89 -6.22 -2.58
N MET A 136 15.14 -5.24 -3.45
CA MET A 136 15.72 -5.50 -4.78
C MET A 136 17.04 -6.26 -4.67
N LYS A 137 17.94 -5.78 -3.82
CA LYS A 137 19.24 -6.44 -3.58
C LYS A 137 19.08 -7.89 -3.13
N LEU A 138 18.22 -8.14 -2.13
CA LEU A 138 17.98 -9.49 -1.61
C LEU A 138 17.40 -10.42 -2.68
N MET A 139 16.44 -9.92 -3.47
CA MET A 139 15.84 -10.72 -4.53
C MET A 139 16.83 -10.99 -5.67
N THR A 140 17.69 -10.04 -6.02
CA THR A 140 18.77 -10.26 -6.99
C THR A 140 19.75 -11.33 -6.50
N GLU A 141 20.16 -11.31 -5.23
CA GLU A 141 21.06 -12.33 -4.68
C GLU A 141 20.45 -13.74 -4.75
N VAL A 142 19.13 -13.86 -4.63
CA VAL A 142 18.41 -15.14 -4.61
C VAL A 142 18.09 -15.65 -6.01
N TYR A 143 17.68 -14.76 -6.93
CA TYR A 143 17.14 -15.12 -8.24
C TYR A 143 18.07 -14.79 -9.42
N CYS A 144 19.22 -14.14 -9.18
CA CYS A 144 20.26 -13.89 -10.17
C CYS A 144 21.56 -14.61 -9.79
N PRO A 145 21.62 -15.95 -9.92
CA PRO A 145 22.82 -16.70 -9.58
C PRO A 145 23.98 -16.30 -10.51
N ARG A 146 25.16 -16.02 -9.95
CA ARG A 146 26.36 -15.53 -10.67
C ARG A 146 26.70 -16.29 -11.95
N LYS A 147 26.41 -17.59 -12.00
CA LYS A 147 26.64 -18.45 -13.18
C LYS A 147 25.87 -18.02 -14.43
N GLU A 148 24.71 -17.39 -14.28
CA GLU A 148 23.90 -16.91 -15.42
C GLU A 148 24.39 -15.55 -15.93
N VAL A 149 24.87 -14.69 -15.02
CA VAL A 149 25.46 -13.40 -15.39
C VAL A 149 26.72 -13.60 -16.23
N GLN A 150 27.59 -14.52 -15.82
CA GLN A 150 28.81 -14.84 -16.55
C GLN A 150 28.53 -15.40 -17.95
N LYS A 151 27.44 -16.16 -18.12
CA LYS A 151 27.08 -16.73 -19.42
C LYS A 151 26.64 -15.66 -20.43
N MET A 152 26.00 -14.58 -19.95
CA MET A 152 25.68 -13.42 -20.79
C MET A 152 26.93 -12.59 -21.13
N GLU A 153 27.93 -12.51 -20.25
CA GLU A 153 29.18 -11.78 -20.49
C GLU A 153 30.11 -12.48 -21.50
N THR A 154 30.05 -13.82 -21.59
CA THR A 154 30.89 -14.59 -22.52
C THR A 154 30.31 -14.76 -23.93
N GLU A 155 29.06 -14.34 -24.16
CA GLU A 155 28.38 -14.39 -25.47
C GLU A 155 28.32 -13.01 -26.18
N LEU A 156 28.97 -11.99 -25.60
CA LEU A 156 29.27 -10.66 -26.20
C LEU A 156 30.70 -10.63 -26.76
#